data_AF-A0A640T8Q0-F1
#
_entry.id   AF-A0A640T8Q0-F1
#
_cell.length_a   1.000
_cell.length_b   1.000
_cell.length_c   1.000
_cell.angle_alpha   90.00
_cell.angle_beta   90.00
_cell.angle_gamma   90.00
#
_symmetry.space_group_name_H-M   'P 1'
#
loop_
_entity.id
_entity.type
_entity.pdbx_description
1 polymer ?
#
loop_
_entity_poly.entity_id
_entity_poly.type
_entity_poly.pdbx_seq_one_letter_code
_entity_poly.pdbx_strand_id
1 'polypeptide(L)'
;MSRVFGVPMPAELRAGRRSQHPARAVPCPHCGAQAERPCTSKSKRRVMPAPHPQRVSNWAQAKACCPECQVEPGVPCHRDGVPLWGGDTHARRNREAMEVAA
;
A
#
# COMPACT_ATOMS: atom_id res chain seq x y z
N MET A 1 26.08 35.63 -12.88
CA MET A 1 25.19 34.44 -12.83
C MET A 1 26.03 33.23 -12.45
N SER A 2 26.20 32.95 -11.16
CA SER A 2 27.03 31.84 -10.70
C SER A 2 26.26 30.53 -10.79
N ARG A 3 26.66 29.66 -11.72
CA ARG A 3 26.21 28.27 -11.79
C ARG A 3 26.81 27.55 -10.58
N VAL A 4 26.00 27.29 -9.57
CA VAL A 4 26.36 26.35 -8.51
C VAL A 4 26.40 24.98 -9.16
N PHE A 5 27.60 24.49 -9.50
CA PHE A 5 27.81 23.08 -9.77
C PHE A 5 27.67 22.34 -8.44
N GLY A 6 26.45 21.92 -8.13
CA GLY A 6 26.17 21.09 -6.96
C GLY A 6 26.98 19.80 -7.08
N VAL A 7 27.82 19.52 -6.07
CA VAL A 7 28.54 18.25 -5.93
C VAL A 7 27.55 17.10 -6.15
N PRO A 8 27.87 16.08 -6.97
CA PRO A 8 26.96 14.97 -7.20
C PRO A 8 26.68 14.27 -5.87
N MET A 9 25.40 14.19 -5.49
CA MET A 9 24.98 13.50 -4.26
C MET A 9 25.59 12.09 -4.20
N PRO A 10 26.25 11.68 -3.12
CA PRO A 10 26.86 10.34 -3.03
C PRO A 10 25.79 9.24 -3.13
N ALA A 11 26.13 8.12 -3.78
CA ALA A 11 25.20 7.06 -4.15
C ALA A 11 24.50 6.43 -2.93
N GLU A 12 25.21 6.32 -1.80
CA GLU A 12 24.70 5.81 -0.52
C GLU A 12 23.51 6.63 0.00
N LEU A 13 23.58 7.96 -0.12
CA LEU A 13 22.48 8.84 0.27
C LEU A 13 21.32 8.80 -0.74
N ARG A 14 21.57 8.46 -2.01
CA ARG A 14 20.49 8.23 -2.99
C ARG A 14 19.75 6.91 -2.71
N ALA A 15 20.46 5.89 -2.22
CA ALA A 15 19.90 4.59 -1.84
C ALA A 15 19.02 4.68 -0.59
N GLY A 16 19.24 5.67 0.28
CA GLY A 16 18.43 5.94 1.48
C GLY A 16 17.02 6.49 1.22
N ARG A 17 16.47 6.41 -0.01
CA ARG A 17 15.05 6.73 -0.24
C ARG A 17 14.20 5.78 0.59
N ARG A 18 13.50 6.32 1.59
CA ARG A 18 12.63 5.60 2.52
C ARG A 18 11.80 4.54 1.77
N SER A 19 11.88 3.29 2.22
CA SER A 19 11.09 2.18 1.72
C SER A 19 9.62 2.60 1.68
N GLN A 20 9.09 2.69 0.46
CA GLN A 20 7.69 3.05 0.26
C GLN A 20 6.83 1.87 0.68
N HIS A 21 5.73 2.12 1.40
CA HIS A 21 4.82 1.05 1.79
C HIS A 21 4.38 0.25 0.55
N PRO A 22 4.47 -1.09 0.54
CA PRO A 22 4.26 -1.91 -0.67
C PRO A 22 2.84 -1.78 -1.23
N ALA A 23 1.84 -1.55 -0.37
CA ALA A 23 0.48 -1.20 -0.79
C ALA A 23 0.34 0.06 -1.68
N ARG A 24 1.41 0.84 -1.92
CA ARG A 24 1.39 1.91 -2.91
C ARG A 24 1.38 1.39 -4.35
N ALA A 25 1.68 0.13 -4.60
CA ALA A 25 1.62 -0.46 -5.93
C ALA A 25 0.21 -0.44 -6.55
N VAL A 26 -0.85 -0.44 -5.73
CA VAL A 26 -2.25 -0.40 -6.20
C VAL A 26 -2.85 1.01 -6.05
N PRO A 27 -3.83 1.40 -6.89
CA PRO A 27 -4.57 2.65 -6.69
C PRO A 27 -5.40 2.63 -5.39
N CYS A 28 -5.57 3.79 -4.76
CA CYS A 28 -6.36 3.92 -3.54
C CYS A 28 -7.84 4.17 -3.86
N PRO A 29 -8.76 3.27 -3.48
CA PRO A 29 -10.19 3.46 -3.72
C PRO A 29 -10.82 4.59 -2.89
N HIS A 30 -10.21 4.96 -1.76
CA HIS A 30 -10.77 5.98 -0.85
C HIS A 30 -10.50 7.42 -1.33
N CYS A 31 -9.27 7.73 -1.75
CA CYS A 31 -8.89 9.08 -2.17
C CYS A 31 -8.59 9.21 -3.67
N GLY A 32 -8.59 8.11 -4.42
CA GLY A 32 -8.27 8.10 -5.85
C GLY A 32 -6.78 8.32 -6.17
N ALA A 33 -5.89 8.16 -5.20
CA ALA A 33 -4.45 8.23 -5.44
C ALA A 33 -4.03 7.09 -6.39
N GLN A 34 -3.30 7.42 -7.45
CA GLN A 34 -2.78 6.45 -8.41
C GLN A 34 -1.72 5.52 -7.79
N ALA A 35 -1.36 4.46 -8.52
CA ALA A 35 -0.19 3.65 -8.19
C ALA A 35 1.04 4.53 -7.95
N GLU A 36 1.87 4.13 -6.99
CA GLU A 36 3.09 4.80 -6.53
C GLU A 36 2.89 6.18 -5.88
N ARG A 37 1.73 6.84 -6.09
CA ARG A 37 1.39 8.10 -5.43
C ARG A 37 0.99 7.90 -3.97
N PRO A 38 1.42 8.78 -3.06
CA PRO A 38 1.00 8.70 -1.66
C PRO A 38 -0.48 9.08 -1.52
N CYS A 39 -1.12 8.54 -0.49
CA CYS A 39 -2.49 8.93 -0.16
C CYS A 39 -2.53 10.38 0.32
N THR A 40 -3.56 11.11 -0.08
CA THR A 40 -3.85 12.45 0.43
C THR A 40 -5.13 12.47 1.24
N SER A 41 -5.32 13.52 2.04
CA SER A 41 -6.62 13.82 2.67
C SER A 41 -7.73 13.92 1.61
N LYS A 42 -9.00 13.76 2.01
CA LYS A 42 -10.16 13.94 1.12
C LYS A 42 -10.17 15.31 0.42
N SER A 43 -9.69 16.34 1.12
CA SER A 43 -9.50 17.71 0.59
C SER A 43 -8.27 17.89 -0.31
N LYS A 44 -7.44 16.84 -0.49
CA LYS A 44 -6.17 16.82 -1.25
C LYS A 44 -5.11 17.84 -0.77
N ARG A 45 -5.28 18.43 0.41
CA ARG A 45 -4.38 19.46 0.96
C ARG A 45 -3.20 18.89 1.74
N ARG A 46 -3.29 17.66 2.23
CA ARG A 46 -2.25 17.02 3.06
C ARG A 46 -1.91 15.64 2.54
N VAL A 47 -0.62 15.32 2.51
CA VAL A 47 -0.13 13.97 2.26
C VAL A 47 -0.19 13.19 3.56
N MET A 48 -0.76 11.99 3.52
CA MET A 48 -0.83 11.12 4.68
C MET A 48 0.48 10.35 4.86
N PRO A 49 0.93 10.14 6.12
CA PRO A 49 2.13 9.36 6.40
C PRO A 49 1.96 7.89 6.03
N ALA A 50 0.77 7.33 6.24
CA ALA A 50 0.40 5.96 5.91
C ALA A 50 -0.65 5.90 4.79
N PRO A 51 -0.67 4.82 3.98
CA PRO A 51 -1.76 4.58 3.05
C PRO A 51 -3.10 4.35 3.78
N HIS A 52 -4.22 4.59 3.09
CA HIS A 52 -5.55 4.33 3.66
C HIS A 52 -5.74 2.82 3.89
N PRO A 53 -6.45 2.40 4.95
CA PRO A 53 -6.70 0.99 5.26
C PRO A 53 -7.25 0.21 4.06
N GLN A 54 -8.24 0.76 3.36
CA GLN A 54 -8.83 0.14 2.17
C GLN A 54 -7.83 -0.15 1.05
N ARG A 55 -6.79 0.70 0.89
CA ARG A 55 -5.73 0.47 -0.09
C ARG A 55 -4.87 -0.73 0.30
N VAL A 56 -4.60 -0.87 1.60
CA VAL A 56 -3.86 -2.01 2.15
C VAL A 56 -4.67 -3.29 1.99
N SER A 57 -5.98 -3.25 2.28
CA SER A 57 -6.87 -4.39 2.08
C SER A 57 -6.88 -4.86 0.62
N ASN A 58 -7.09 -3.95 -0.34
CA ASN A 58 -7.09 -4.29 -1.77
C ASN A 58 -5.75 -4.86 -2.24
N TRP A 59 -4.64 -4.28 -1.77
CA TRP A 59 -3.31 -4.77 -2.08
C TRP A 59 -3.06 -6.17 -1.50
N ALA A 60 -3.42 -6.38 -0.23
CA ALA A 60 -3.27 -7.68 0.43
C ALA A 60 -4.16 -8.74 -0.22
N GLN A 61 -5.35 -8.35 -0.68
CA GLN A 61 -6.22 -9.21 -1.48
C GLN A 61 -5.55 -9.65 -2.77
N ALA A 62 -4.94 -8.72 -3.50
CA ALA A 62 -4.25 -9.04 -4.75
C ALA A 62 -2.97 -9.87 -4.55
N LYS A 63 -2.29 -9.75 -3.39
CA LYS A 63 -0.94 -10.28 -3.20
C LYS A 63 -0.87 -11.62 -2.49
N ALA A 64 -1.72 -11.85 -1.47
CA ALA A 64 -1.57 -12.99 -0.57
C ALA A 64 -2.86 -13.80 -0.41
N CYS A 65 -2.71 -15.07 -0.05
CA CYS A 65 -3.78 -15.92 0.42
C CYS A 65 -4.20 -15.51 1.84
N CYS A 66 -5.47 -15.72 2.20
CA CYS A 66 -5.91 -15.53 3.58
C CYS A 66 -5.91 -16.86 4.32
N PRO A 67 -5.03 -17.11 5.31
CA PRO A 67 -5.04 -18.37 6.06
C PRO A 67 -6.26 -18.52 7.00
N GLU A 68 -6.92 -17.43 7.38
CA GLU A 68 -8.10 -17.45 8.26
C GLU A 68 -9.37 -18.00 7.58
N CYS A 69 -9.65 -17.56 6.34
CA CYS A 69 -10.78 -18.07 5.54
C CYS A 69 -10.34 -18.95 4.37
N GLN A 70 -9.04 -19.26 4.29
CA GLN A 70 -8.40 -20.13 3.28
C GLN A 70 -8.69 -19.74 1.82
N VAL A 71 -8.85 -18.44 1.54
CA VAL A 71 -9.12 -17.95 0.18
C VAL A 71 -7.84 -17.57 -0.57
N GLU A 72 -7.85 -17.80 -1.88
CA GLU A 72 -6.78 -17.47 -2.80
C GLU A 72 -6.61 -15.95 -3.03
N PRO A 73 -5.46 -15.50 -3.59
CA PRO A 73 -5.27 -14.11 -4.00
C PRO A 73 -6.34 -13.70 -5.02
N GLY A 74 -6.84 -12.47 -4.90
CA GLY A 74 -7.94 -11.94 -5.72
C GLY A 74 -9.33 -12.24 -5.15
N VAL A 75 -9.51 -13.30 -4.36
CA VAL A 75 -10.82 -13.63 -3.76
C VAL A 75 -11.06 -12.80 -2.49
N PRO A 76 -12.22 -12.14 -2.33
CA PRO A 76 -12.55 -11.39 -1.12
C PRO A 76 -12.55 -12.27 0.13
N CYS A 77 -12.13 -11.71 1.25
CA CYS A 77 -12.29 -12.40 2.54
C CYS A 77 -13.78 -12.47 2.91
N HIS A 78 -14.15 -13.54 3.61
CA HIS A 78 -15.51 -13.75 4.07
C HIS A 78 -15.54 -14.25 5.52
N ARG A 79 -16.66 -14.00 6.21
CA ARG A 79 -16.99 -14.59 7.50
C ARG A 79 -18.24 -15.45 7.30
N ASP A 80 -18.13 -16.75 7.55
CA ASP A 80 -19.23 -17.72 7.41
C ASP A 80 -19.92 -17.68 6.03
N GLY A 81 -19.12 -17.55 4.97
CA GLY A 81 -19.60 -17.43 3.59
C GLY A 81 -20.09 -16.05 3.16
N VAL A 82 -20.16 -15.08 4.08
CA VAL A 82 -20.55 -13.70 3.77
C VAL A 82 -19.31 -12.83 3.56
N PRO A 83 -19.17 -12.12 2.41
CA PRO A 83 -18.04 -11.23 2.17
C PRO A 83 -17.91 -10.17 3.27
N LEU A 84 -16.67 -9.86 3.65
CA LEU A 84 -16.40 -8.77 4.58
C LEU A 84 -16.83 -7.42 3.98
N TRP A 85 -17.30 -6.54 4.86
CA TRP A 85 -17.82 -5.23 4.46
C TRP A 85 -16.77 -4.43 3.68
N GLY A 86 -17.20 -3.81 2.58
CA GLY A 86 -16.34 -2.92 1.80
C GLY A 86 -15.12 -3.58 1.16
N GLY A 87 -15.04 -4.92 1.10
CA GLY A 87 -13.84 -5.61 0.62
C GLY A 87 -12.68 -5.58 1.62
N ASP A 88 -12.99 -5.45 2.91
CA ASP A 88 -11.99 -5.61 3.95
C ASP A 88 -11.38 -7.02 3.93
N THR A 89 -10.14 -7.09 4.41
CA THR A 89 -9.38 -8.34 4.53
C THR A 89 -9.12 -8.63 5.99
N HIS A 90 -9.04 -9.92 6.33
CA HIS A 90 -8.60 -10.33 7.66
C HIS A 90 -7.20 -9.80 7.97
N ALA A 91 -6.97 -9.43 9.25
CA ALA A 91 -5.67 -8.93 9.70
C ALA A 91 -4.54 -9.95 9.49
N ARG A 92 -4.86 -11.25 9.43
CA ARG A 92 -3.88 -12.28 9.11
C ARG A 92 -3.41 -12.21 7.66
N ARG A 93 -4.30 -12.05 6.68
CA ARG A 93 -3.94 -11.84 5.26
C ARG A 93 -3.06 -10.62 5.05
N ASN A 94 -3.35 -9.52 5.76
CA ASN A 94 -2.54 -8.30 5.68
C ASN A 94 -1.10 -8.52 6.15
N ARG A 95 -0.89 -9.37 7.17
CA ARG A 95 0.45 -9.77 7.64
C ARG A 95 1.16 -10.63 6.61
N GLU A 96 0.50 -11.66 6.07
CA GLU A 96 1.07 -12.49 4.99
C GLU A 96 1.50 -11.65 3.78
N ALA A 97 0.67 -10.69 3.36
CA ALA A 97 1.00 -9.80 2.26
C ALA A 97 2.23 -8.93 2.56
N MET A 98 2.40 -8.47 3.82
CA MET A 98 3.60 -7.72 4.24
C MET A 98 4.84 -8.61 4.29
N GLU A 99 4.72 -9.84 4.76
CA GLU A 99 5.83 -10.81 4.80
C GLU A 99 6.30 -11.18 3.38
N VAL A 100 5.38 -11.35 2.43
CA VAL A 100 5.71 -11.62 1.02
C VAL A 100 6.34 -10.42 0.29
N ALA A 101 6.15 -9.21 0.80
CA ALA A 101 6.64 -7.98 0.18
C ALA A 101 7.85 -7.35 0.86
N ALA A 102 8.30 -7.92 1.99
CA ALA A 102 9.53 -7.56 2.70
C ALA A 102 10.75 -8.16 1.98
#